data_AF-A0A7C9VJ40-F1
#
_entry.id   AF-A0A7C9VJ40-F1
#
_cell.length_a   1.000
_cell.length_b   1.000
_cell.length_c   1.000
_cell.angle_alpha   90.00
_cell.angle_beta   90.00
_cell.angle_gamma   90.00
#
_symmetry.space_group_name_H-M   'P 1'
#
loop_
_entity.id
_entity.type
_entity.pdbx_description
1 polymer ?
#
loop_
_entity_poly.entity_id
_entity_poly.type
_entity_poly.pdbx_seq_one_letter_code
_entity_poly.pdbx_strand_id
1 'polypeptide(L)'
;MLACAGILLFIGLGFVDFLSRVPPSEEKPSRNADGIVVLTGGSSRVSDALELLSVGYGRRLLISGVHPTNGYSDIQRTLPDSQRLLTCCVDLDRSAVNTRSNATETRRWA
;
A
#
# COMPACT_ATOMS: atom_id res chain seq x y z
N MET A 1 -27.46 32.70 11.65
CA MET A 1 -27.98 31.78 10.61
C MET A 1 -27.24 31.90 9.28
N LEU A 2 -27.12 33.10 8.67
CA LEU A 2 -26.42 33.26 7.37
C LEU A 2 -24.94 32.83 7.39
N ALA A 3 -24.20 33.11 8.47
CA ALA A 3 -22.79 32.72 8.58
C ALA A 3 -22.60 31.19 8.56
N CYS A 4 -23.45 30.44 9.28
CA CYS A 4 -23.42 28.98 9.26
C CYS A 4 -23.79 28.42 7.88
N ALA A 5 -24.78 29.02 7.21
CA ALA A 5 -25.15 28.64 5.85
C ALA A 5 -24.01 28.88 4.85
N GLY A 6 -23.29 30.01 4.98
CA GLY A 6 -22.11 30.32 4.16
C GLY A 6 -20.96 29.34 4.38
N ILE A 7 -20.69 28.96 5.64
CA ILE A 7 -19.64 27.97 5.97
C ILE A 7 -19.99 26.59 5.39
N LEU A 8 -21.24 26.14 5.55
CA LEU A 8 -21.70 24.87 4.99
C LEU A 8 -21.62 24.86 3.47
N LEU A 9 -21.98 25.97 2.81
CA LEU A 9 -21.86 26.10 1.36
C LEU A 9 -20.40 26.03 0.91
N PHE A 10 -19.49 26.72 1.61
CA PHE A 10 -18.05 26.68 1.29
C PHE A 10 -17.47 25.28 1.43
N ILE A 11 -17.78 24.58 2.53
CA ILE A 11 -17.37 23.19 2.74
C ILE A 11 -17.96 22.28 1.66
N GLY A 12 -19.25 22.46 1.33
CA GLY A 12 -19.93 21.67 0.30
C GLY A 12 -19.31 21.85 -1.09
N LEU A 13 -19.02 23.08 -1.49
CA LEU A 13 -18.34 23.37 -2.75
C LEU A 13 -16.92 22.79 -2.78
N GLY A 14 -16.16 22.94 -1.69
CA GLY A 14 -14.83 22.35 -1.56
C GLY A 14 -14.84 20.82 -1.64
N PHE A 15 -15.87 20.18 -1.06
CA PHE A 15 -16.05 18.74 -1.14
C PHE A 15 -16.41 18.26 -2.55
N VAL A 16 -17.31 18.96 -3.25
CA VAL A 16 -17.64 18.63 -4.66
C VAL A 16 -16.43 18.81 -5.57
N ASP A 17 -15.67 19.89 -5.40
CA ASP A 17 -14.43 20.14 -6.13
C ASP A 17 -13.38 19.06 -5.85
N PHE A 18 -13.23 18.63 -4.59
CA PHE A 18 -12.40 17.48 -4.23
C PHE A 18 -12.85 16.20 -4.96
N LEU A 19 -14.14 15.85 -4.90
CA LEU A 19 -14.67 14.66 -5.57
C LEU A 19 -14.45 14.70 -7.08
N SER A 20 -14.54 15.87 -7.71
CA SER A 20 -14.30 16.02 -9.16
C SER A 20 -12.86 15.72 -9.58
N ARG A 21 -11.91 15.76 -8.64
CA ARG A 21 -10.48 15.49 -8.87
C ARG A 21 -10.08 14.07 -8.50
N VAL A 22 -10.95 13.30 -7.83
CA VAL A 22 -10.67 11.89 -7.52
C VAL A 22 -10.82 11.07 -8.79
N PRO A 23 -9.79 10.32 -9.22
CA PRO A 23 -9.91 9.44 -10.37
C PRO A 23 -11.04 8.43 -10.18
N PRO A 24 -11.90 8.20 -11.19
CA PRO A 24 -13.05 7.30 -11.08
C PRO A 24 -12.66 5.82 -11.04
N SER A 25 -11.41 5.50 -11.36
CA SER A 25 -10.87 4.14 -11.39
C SER A 25 -9.42 4.12 -10.96
N GLU A 26 -8.97 2.97 -10.48
CA GLU A 26 -7.56 2.73 -10.22
C GLU A 26 -6.75 2.80 -11.51
N GLU A 27 -5.62 3.50 -11.43
CA GLU A 27 -4.70 3.65 -12.54
C GLU A 27 -3.69 2.51 -12.52
N LYS A 28 -3.61 1.75 -13.62
CA LYS A 28 -2.63 0.67 -13.72
C LYS A 28 -1.22 1.26 -13.87
N PRO A 29 -0.19 0.63 -13.28
CA PRO A 29 1.19 1.08 -13.47
C PRO A 29 1.55 1.09 -14.96
N SER A 30 2.12 2.22 -15.42
CA SER A 30 2.52 2.40 -16.83
C SER A 30 3.80 1.66 -17.20
N ARG A 31 4.55 1.18 -16.21
CA ARG A 31 5.79 0.41 -16.38
C ARG A 31 5.96 -0.60 -15.25
N ASN A 32 6.75 -1.63 -15.53
CA ASN A 32 7.22 -2.54 -14.49
C ASN A 32 8.33 -1.87 -13.66
N ALA A 33 8.43 -2.27 -12.39
CA ALA A 33 9.44 -1.82 -11.46
C ALA A 33 10.42 -2.96 -11.13
N ASP A 34 11.60 -2.58 -10.65
CA ASP A 34 12.58 -3.56 -10.15
C ASP A 34 12.12 -4.18 -8.82
N GLY A 35 11.40 -3.40 -8.02
CA GLY A 35 10.85 -3.82 -6.75
C GLY A 35 9.55 -3.09 -6.41
N ILE A 36 8.68 -3.77 -5.67
CA ILE A 36 7.46 -3.23 -5.08
C ILE A 36 7.70 -3.08 -3.58
N VAL A 37 7.21 -2.01 -2.98
CA VAL A 37 7.31 -1.79 -1.54
C VAL A 37 5.92 -1.51 -1.00
N VAL A 38 5.52 -2.29 0.00
CA VAL A 38 4.24 -2.13 0.68
C VAL A 38 4.45 -1.83 2.15
N LEU A 39 3.75 -0.81 2.64
CA LEU A 39 3.76 -0.40 4.04
C LEU A 39 2.56 -1.00 4.75
N THR A 40 2.79 -1.65 5.88
CA THR A 40 1.73 -2.19 6.74
C THR A 40 0.91 -1.08 7.41
N GLY A 41 -0.14 -1.47 8.15
CA GLY A 41 -1.00 -0.56 8.90
C GLY A 41 -2.24 -0.05 8.14
N GLY A 42 -2.41 -0.43 6.87
CA GLY A 42 -3.63 -0.23 6.09
C GLY A 42 -4.24 -1.55 5.63
N SER A 43 -5.55 -1.56 5.37
CA SER A 43 -6.24 -2.71 4.78
C SER A 43 -5.85 -2.91 3.30
N SER A 44 -5.88 -4.16 2.84
CA SER A 44 -5.70 -4.60 1.43
C SER A 44 -4.37 -4.31 0.75
N ARG A 45 -3.52 -3.40 1.27
CA ARG A 45 -2.26 -3.04 0.60
C ARG A 45 -1.36 -4.25 0.28
N VAL A 46 -1.31 -5.23 1.18
CA VAL A 46 -0.49 -6.45 1.01
C VAL A 46 -1.08 -7.36 -0.07
N SER A 47 -2.42 -7.50 -0.14
CA SER A 47 -3.05 -8.30 -1.21
C SER A 47 -2.80 -7.66 -2.58
N ASP A 48 -2.97 -6.34 -2.68
CA ASP A 48 -2.82 -5.62 -3.94
C ASP A 48 -1.36 -5.67 -4.42
N ALA A 49 -0.40 -5.55 -3.50
CA ALA A 49 1.01 -5.67 -3.81
C ALA A 49 1.40 -7.09 -4.27
N LEU A 50 0.80 -8.12 -3.67
CA LEU A 50 0.98 -9.51 -4.10
C LEU A 50 0.34 -9.77 -5.46
N GLU A 51 -0.82 -9.18 -5.73
CA GLU A 51 -1.44 -9.23 -7.06
C GLU A 51 -0.53 -8.59 -8.11
N LEU A 52 -0.03 -7.38 -7.86
CA LEU A 52 0.91 -6.68 -8.75
C LEU A 52 2.19 -7.50 -8.98
N LEU A 53 2.72 -8.15 -7.95
CA LEU A 53 3.86 -9.06 -8.08
C LEU A 53 3.50 -10.29 -8.93
N SER A 54 2.30 -10.86 -8.73
CA SER A 54 1.85 -12.07 -9.43
C SER A 54 1.70 -11.86 -10.94
N VAL A 55 1.25 -10.67 -11.36
CA VAL A 55 1.08 -10.30 -12.76
C VAL A 55 2.35 -9.70 -13.39
N GLY A 56 3.45 -9.62 -12.62
CA GLY A 56 4.78 -9.25 -13.12
C GLY A 56 5.10 -7.76 -13.15
N TYR A 57 4.36 -6.91 -12.44
CA TYR A 57 4.70 -5.48 -12.30
C TYR A 57 5.96 -5.23 -11.47
N GLY A 58 6.48 -6.24 -10.77
CA GLY A 58 7.70 -6.18 -9.97
C GLY A 58 8.47 -7.49 -10.02
N ARG A 59 9.77 -7.43 -9.71
CA ARG A 59 10.61 -8.64 -9.59
C ARG A 59 10.75 -9.12 -8.15
N ARG A 60 10.67 -8.21 -7.18
CA ARG A 60 10.72 -8.47 -5.74
C ARG A 60 9.74 -7.56 -5.00
N LEU A 61 9.31 -7.97 -3.81
CA LEU A 61 8.37 -7.23 -2.97
C LEU A 61 8.92 -7.11 -1.55
N LEU A 62 9.01 -5.89 -1.02
CA LEU A 62 9.29 -5.63 0.39
C LEU A 62 7.99 -5.29 1.13
N ILE A 63 7.69 -6.03 2.20
CA ILE A 63 6.64 -5.68 3.16
C ILE A 63 7.31 -5.05 4.39
N SER A 64 7.19 -3.73 4.54
CA SER A 64 7.86 -2.96 5.61
C SER A 64 6.90 -2.63 6.76
N GLY A 65 7.42 -2.76 7.99
CA GLY A 65 6.67 -2.54 9.22
C GLY A 65 5.82 -3.74 9.66
N VAL A 66 6.25 -4.97 9.35
CA VAL A 66 5.56 -6.19 9.79
C VAL A 66 5.74 -6.35 11.30
N HIS A 67 4.65 -6.69 11.99
CA HIS A 67 4.71 -6.95 13.43
C HIS A 67 5.67 -8.13 13.71
N PRO A 68 6.55 -8.09 14.74
CA PRO A 68 7.59 -9.10 14.90
C PRO A 68 7.11 -10.54 15.03
N THR A 69 5.90 -10.74 15.57
CA THR A 69 5.27 -12.07 15.70
C THR A 69 4.65 -12.56 14.40
N ASN A 70 4.45 -11.67 13.43
CA ASN A 70 3.86 -12.01 12.15
C ASN A 70 4.95 -12.48 11.18
N GLY A 71 4.64 -13.55 10.46
CA GLY A 71 5.50 -14.14 9.45
C GLY A 71 4.77 -14.42 8.15
N TYR A 72 5.48 -15.10 7.23
CA TYR A 72 4.91 -15.54 5.96
C TYR A 72 3.67 -16.41 6.14
N SER A 73 3.60 -17.21 7.21
CA SER A 73 2.44 -18.05 7.52
C SER A 73 1.16 -17.25 7.76
N ASP A 74 1.25 -16.06 8.34
CA ASP A 74 0.07 -15.25 8.65
C ASP A 74 -0.48 -14.59 7.39
N ILE A 75 0.42 -14.19 6.48
CA ILE A 75 0.05 -13.72 5.14
C ILE A 75 -0.57 -14.88 4.34
N GLN A 76 0.04 -16.07 4.37
CA GLN A 76 -0.46 -17.24 3.66
C GLN A 76 -1.85 -17.69 4.14
N ARG A 77 -2.14 -17.61 5.44
CA ARG A 77 -3.49 -17.91 5.95
C ARG A 77 -4.55 -16.97 5.38
N THR A 78 -4.16 -15.73 5.09
CA THR A 78 -5.06 -14.71 4.54
C THR A 78 -5.12 -14.80 3.01
N LEU A 79 -4.02 -15.19 2.36
CA LEU A 79 -3.84 -15.24 0.91
C LEU A 79 -3.16 -16.57 0.51
N PRO A 80 -3.90 -17.69 0.45
CA PRO A 80 -3.33 -19.03 0.25
C PRO A 80 -2.53 -19.17 -1.04
N ASP A 81 -2.96 -18.51 -2.12
CA ASP A 81 -2.36 -18.60 -3.45
C ASP A 81 -0.99 -17.89 -3.55
N SER A 82 -0.61 -17.12 -2.54
CA SER A 82 0.64 -16.34 -2.52
C SER A 82 1.88 -17.15 -2.15
N GLN A 83 1.76 -18.43 -1.76
CA GLN A 83 2.86 -19.22 -1.21
C GLN A 83 4.13 -19.24 -2.09
N ARG A 84 3.96 -19.39 -3.41
CA ARG A 84 5.08 -19.39 -4.36
C ARG A 84 5.81 -18.04 -4.38
N LEU A 85 5.06 -16.94 -4.34
CA LEU A 85 5.60 -15.58 -4.33
C LEU A 85 6.33 -15.30 -3.02
N LEU A 86 5.70 -15.66 -1.90
CA LEU A 86 6.26 -15.46 -0.56
C LEU A 86 7.62 -16.15 -0.37
N THR A 87 7.83 -17.28 -1.05
CA THR A 87 9.08 -18.05 -0.92
C THR A 87 10.18 -17.56 -1.86
N CYS A 88 9.84 -16.99 -3.03
CA CYS A 88 10.83 -16.61 -4.04
C CYS A 88 11.28 -15.17 -3.94
N CYS A 89 10.35 -14.27 -3.61
CA CYS A 89 10.42 -12.89 -4.10
C CYS A 89 9.90 -11.86 -3.10
N VAL A 90 9.44 -12.27 -1.92
CA VAL A 90 8.93 -11.37 -0.88
C VAL A 90 9.91 -11.33 0.29
N ASP A 91 10.23 -10.12 0.75
CA ASP A 91 11.04 -9.86 1.93
C ASP A 91 10.18 -9.16 3.00
N LEU A 92 10.33 -9.55 4.27
CA LEU A 92 9.63 -8.93 5.40
C LEU A 92 10.59 -8.08 6.24
N ASP A 93 10.31 -6.79 6.34
CA ASP A 93 10.97 -5.88 7.27
C ASP A 93 10.14 -5.71 8.55
N ARG A 94 10.80 -5.90 9.70
CA ARG A 94 10.22 -5.80 11.05
C ARG A 94 10.81 -4.63 11.86
N SER A 95 11.75 -3.89 11.28
CA SER A 95 12.48 -2.82 11.95
C SER A 95 11.77 -1.48 11.85
N ALA A 96 10.95 -1.28 10.81
CA ALA A 96 10.23 -0.03 10.64
C ALA A 96 9.01 0.12 11.57
N VAL A 97 8.90 1.29 12.19
CA VAL A 97 7.84 1.64 13.17
C VAL A 97 7.16 2.98 12.87
N ASN A 98 7.63 3.69 11.84
CA ASN A 98 7.08 4.98 11.41
C ASN A 98 7.48 5.29 9.96
N THR A 99 6.93 6.37 9.40
CA THR A 99 7.18 6.79 8.01
C THR A 99 8.66 6.94 7.68
N ARG A 100 9.47 7.49 8.60
CA ARG A 100 10.91 7.70 8.38
C ARG A 100 11.69 6.39 8.34
N SER A 101 11.37 5.46 9.24
CA SER A 101 12.00 4.15 9.28
C SER A 101 11.59 3.28 8.10
N ASN A 102 10.33 3.32 7.65
CA ASN A 102 9.88 2.67 6.40
C ASN A 102 10.76 3.09 5.21
N ALA A 103 10.99 4.39 5.04
CA ALA A 103 11.84 4.91 3.97
C ALA A 103 13.32 4.47 4.12
N THR A 104 13.81 4.40 5.35
CA THR A 104 15.19 3.98 5.64
C THR A 104 15.41 2.50 5.32
N GLU A 105 14.49 1.62 5.71
CA GLU A 105 14.57 0.18 5.41
C GLU A 105 14.35 -0.09 3.92
N THR A 106 13.43 0.63 3.28
CA THR A 106 13.25 0.57 1.83
C THR A 106 14.54 0.90 1.08
N ARG A 107 15.24 1.95 1.50
CA ARG A 107 16.54 2.32 0.90
C ARG A 107 17.62 1.28 1.15
N ARG A 108 17.61 0.60 2.29
CA ARG A 108 18.58 -0.46 2.61
C ARG A 108 18.34 -1.73 1.82
N TRP A 109 17.10 -1.96 1.42
CA TRP A 109 16.68 -3.14 0.67
C TRP A 109 16.98 -3.03 -0.83
N ALA A 110 16.90 -1.82 -1.40
CA ALA A 110 17.26 -1.52 -2.79
C ALA A 110 18.76 -1.68 -3.04
#